data_AF-B0VJU7-F1
#
_entry.id   AF-B0VJU7-F1
#
_cell.length_a   1.000
_cell.length_b   1.000
_cell.length_c   1.000
_cell.angle_alpha   90.00
_cell.angle_beta   90.00
_cell.angle_gamma   90.00
#
_symmetry.space_group_name_H-M   'P 1'
#
loop_
_entity.id
_entity.type
_entity.pdbx_description
1 polymer ?
#
loop_
_entity_poly.entity_id
_entity_poly.type
_entity_poly.pdbx_seq_one_letter_code
_entity_poly.pdbx_strand_id
1 'polypeptide(L)'
;MKKYLCFLLLSGVMITLSSLEVIDTKGISHFYNNAELYKKEMQEIKTSREKDGTVRLNTWQGFRFDIWLKEQNLGDFATIRFESSDRYQVTLEKSEFDSLESYLITGQDGIPFEENMLRLIFPALREMQWIKGLERVVLEDFQPLMRPRRFYWLQETLKKYPLQQDPEPFVKTQGWYLRDILMDLSEAEEKQVILYSRDGLKQHLTYPLHLSGAILEKTAEQHYNLKSPQIPGGMWMKDVIYLQCDNNALISEDSINQLIRLAKILHWETTPEMQFRIVFEDREEVMNFTDALAEPQVFRGALYLELF
;
A
#
# COMPACT_ATOMS: atom_id res chain seq x y z
N MET A 1 -34.72 47.05 -18.84
CA MET A 1 -33.68 46.08 -19.29
C MET A 1 -32.69 45.73 -18.15
N LYS A 2 -33.18 45.29 -16.98
CA LYS A 2 -32.32 44.98 -15.81
C LYS A 2 -32.83 43.78 -14.98
N LYS A 3 -33.65 42.91 -15.56
CA LYS A 3 -34.24 41.75 -14.86
C LYS A 3 -33.86 40.37 -15.43
N TYR A 4 -33.07 40.32 -16.50
CA TYR A 4 -32.67 39.06 -17.14
C TYR A 4 -31.19 38.73 -17.02
N LEU A 5 -30.38 39.58 -16.37
CA LEU A 5 -28.94 39.33 -16.24
C LEU A 5 -28.57 38.43 -15.04
N CYS A 6 -29.48 38.17 -14.11
CA CYS A 6 -29.22 37.30 -12.95
C CYS A 6 -29.55 35.82 -13.20
N PHE A 7 -30.11 35.46 -14.36
CA PHE A 7 -30.35 34.05 -14.72
C PHE A 7 -29.21 33.43 -15.54
N LEU A 8 -28.18 34.22 -15.86
CA LEU A 8 -26.98 33.84 -16.61
C LEU A 8 -25.71 33.83 -15.75
N LEU A 9 -25.86 33.88 -14.42
CA LEU A 9 -24.88 33.26 -13.53
C LEU A 9 -25.29 31.80 -13.41
N LEU A 10 -24.96 31.09 -14.48
CA LEU A 10 -24.93 29.64 -14.57
C LEU A 10 -24.43 29.12 -13.22
N SER A 11 -25.34 28.46 -12.53
CA SER A 11 -25.10 27.33 -11.67
C SER A 11 -24.14 26.37 -12.37
N GLY A 12 -22.84 26.68 -12.33
CA GLY A 12 -21.76 25.72 -12.48
C GLY A 12 -21.71 24.89 -11.22
N VAL A 13 -22.77 24.13 -10.95
CA VAL A 13 -22.63 22.92 -10.15
C VAL A 13 -21.76 22.03 -11.05
N MET A 14 -20.45 22.07 -10.84
CA MET A 14 -19.60 20.97 -11.28
C MET A 14 -20.13 19.75 -10.54
N ILE A 15 -21.06 19.04 -11.18
CA ILE A 15 -21.38 17.68 -10.79
C ILE A 15 -20.07 16.94 -11.04
N THR A 16 -19.31 16.71 -9.96
CA THR A 16 -18.20 15.77 -9.99
C THR A 16 -18.81 14.42 -10.31
N LEU A 17 -18.82 14.07 -11.60
CA LEU A 17 -19.28 12.77 -12.05
C LEU A 17 -18.32 11.75 -11.45
N SER A 18 -18.83 10.88 -10.57
CA SER A 18 -18.07 9.76 -10.04
C SER A 18 -17.51 8.95 -11.21
N SER A 19 -16.19 8.83 -11.26
CA SER A 19 -15.48 8.11 -12.32
C SER A 19 -14.46 7.17 -11.72
N LEU A 20 -14.37 5.96 -12.28
CA LEU A 20 -13.27 5.05 -12.04
C LEU A 20 -12.06 5.55 -12.84
N GLU A 21 -10.96 5.84 -12.15
CA GLU A 21 -9.68 6.12 -12.78
C GLU A 21 -8.91 4.81 -12.96
N VAL A 22 -8.48 4.51 -14.18
CA VAL A 22 -7.53 3.43 -14.46
C VAL A 22 -6.25 4.05 -14.98
N ILE A 23 -5.14 3.86 -14.28
CA ILE A 23 -3.82 4.35 -14.68
C ILE A 23 -3.10 3.19 -15.36
N ASP A 24 -2.71 3.37 -16.62
CA ASP A 24 -1.96 2.34 -17.36
C ASP A 24 -0.49 2.28 -16.94
N THR A 25 0.26 1.31 -17.48
CA THR A 25 1.67 1.12 -17.12
C THR A 25 2.60 2.24 -17.55
N LYS A 26 2.13 3.15 -18.41
CA LYS A 26 2.84 4.37 -18.82
C LYS A 26 2.49 5.57 -17.94
N GLY A 27 1.67 5.37 -16.90
CA GLY A 27 1.20 6.43 -16.01
C GLY A 27 0.11 7.31 -16.62
N ILE A 28 -0.54 6.88 -17.71
CA ILE A 28 -1.62 7.64 -18.34
C ILE A 28 -2.94 7.28 -17.64
N SER A 29 -3.62 8.30 -17.10
CA SER A 29 -4.95 8.15 -16.49
C SER A 29 -6.06 8.05 -17.54
N HIS A 30 -6.91 7.03 -17.40
CA HIS A 30 -8.12 6.80 -18.18
C HIS A 30 -9.33 6.87 -17.26
N PHE A 31 -10.28 7.76 -17.53
CA PHE A 31 -11.44 7.98 -16.67
C PHE A 31 -12.69 7.36 -17.26
N TYR A 32 -13.37 6.50 -16.50
CA TYR A 32 -14.59 5.82 -16.89
C TYR A 32 -15.75 6.29 -16.02
N ASN A 33 -16.82 6.78 -16.64
CA ASN A 33 -17.99 7.27 -15.92
C ASN A 33 -18.73 6.12 -15.24
N ASN A 34 -18.91 6.19 -13.92
CA ASN A 34 -19.58 5.12 -13.17
C ASN A 34 -21.03 4.92 -13.64
N ALA A 35 -21.73 5.97 -14.04
CA ALA A 35 -23.09 5.87 -14.55
C ALA A 35 -23.18 5.07 -15.87
N GLU A 36 -22.10 5.02 -16.66
CA GLU A 36 -22.02 4.16 -17.85
C GLU A 36 -21.69 2.72 -17.49
N LEU A 37 -20.82 2.51 -16.49
CA LEU A 37 -20.52 1.19 -15.95
C LEU A 37 -21.78 0.52 -15.38
N TYR A 38 -22.67 1.29 -14.75
CA TYR A 38 -23.98 0.83 -14.25
C TYR A 38 -24.96 0.39 -15.35
N LYS A 39 -24.70 0.72 -16.62
CA LYS A 39 -25.57 0.32 -17.75
C LYS A 39 -25.08 -0.94 -18.47
N LYS A 40 -23.93 -1.50 -18.07
CA LYS A 40 -23.40 -2.74 -18.65
C LYS A 40 -24.33 -3.92 -18.35
N GLU A 41 -24.16 -5.00 -19.11
CA GLU A 41 -24.89 -6.24 -18.87
C GLU A 41 -24.51 -6.81 -17.50
N MET A 42 -25.48 -6.81 -16.58
CA MET A 42 -25.27 -7.21 -15.20
C MET A 42 -25.52 -8.72 -15.03
N GLN A 43 -24.68 -9.33 -14.21
CA GLN A 43 -24.76 -10.70 -13.76
C GLN A 43 -25.10 -10.72 -12.27
N GLU A 44 -25.79 -11.78 -11.86
CA GLU A 44 -26.08 -12.05 -10.46
C GLU A 44 -24.98 -12.94 -9.88
N ILE A 45 -24.33 -12.50 -8.80
CA ILE A 45 -23.30 -13.26 -8.10
C ILE A 45 -23.78 -13.55 -6.68
N LYS A 46 -23.65 -14.79 -6.21
CA LYS A 46 -24.04 -15.19 -4.86
C LYS A 46 -22.81 -15.51 -4.03
N THR A 47 -22.75 -14.94 -2.83
CA THR A 47 -21.70 -15.24 -1.85
C THR A 47 -22.33 -15.58 -0.52
N SER A 48 -21.75 -16.54 0.21
CA SER A 48 -22.16 -16.86 1.58
C SER A 48 -21.14 -16.33 2.57
N ARG A 49 -21.62 -15.73 3.66
CA ARG A 49 -20.81 -15.34 4.82
C ARG A 49 -21.33 -16.03 6.05
N GLU A 50 -20.46 -16.71 6.78
CA GLU A 50 -20.77 -17.15 8.14
C GLU A 50 -20.29 -16.09 9.13
N LYS A 51 -21.20 -15.60 9.98
CA LYS A 51 -20.87 -14.71 11.09
C LYS A 51 -21.68 -15.13 12.31
N ASP A 52 -20.99 -15.38 13.42
CA ASP A 52 -21.60 -15.78 14.69
C ASP A 52 -22.53 -17.01 14.56
N GLY A 53 -22.13 -17.99 13.73
CA GLY A 53 -22.90 -19.22 13.46
C GLY A 53 -24.10 -19.05 12.53
N THR A 54 -24.34 -17.84 12.01
CA THR A 54 -25.39 -17.57 11.02
C THR A 54 -24.79 -17.43 9.63
N VAL A 55 -25.25 -18.26 8.69
CA VAL A 55 -24.90 -18.13 7.26
C VAL A 55 -25.81 -17.10 6.61
N ARG A 56 -25.24 -15.94 6.25
CA ARG A 56 -25.89 -14.91 5.46
C ARG A 56 -25.52 -15.10 3.99
N LEU A 57 -26.52 -15.30 3.15
CA LEU A 57 -26.36 -15.28 1.70
C LEU A 57 -26.57 -13.84 1.22
N ASN A 58 -25.63 -13.34 0.43
CA ASN A 58 -25.76 -12.06 -0.26
C ASN A 58 -25.85 -12.32 -1.76
N THR A 59 -26.74 -11.59 -2.41
CA THR A 59 -26.87 -11.56 -3.86
C THR A 59 -26.32 -10.24 -4.37
N TRP A 60 -25.40 -10.26 -5.31
CA TRP A 60 -24.75 -9.08 -5.86
C TRP A 60 -25.13 -8.90 -7.32
N GLN A 61 -25.19 -7.66 -7.77
CA GLN A 61 -25.41 -7.30 -9.17
C GLN A 61 -24.18 -6.54 -9.67
N GLY A 62 -23.57 -7.01 -10.76
CA GLY A 62 -22.36 -6.42 -11.31
C GLY A 62 -21.91 -7.09 -12.60
N PHE A 63 -20.75 -6.73 -13.13
CA PHE A 63 -20.19 -7.36 -14.33
C PHE A 63 -18.76 -7.82 -14.08
N ARG A 64 -18.25 -8.69 -14.97
CA ARG A 64 -16.89 -9.23 -14.93
C ARG A 64 -15.86 -8.12 -15.16
N PHE A 65 -15.24 -7.66 -14.08
CA PHE A 65 -14.25 -6.60 -14.10
C PHE A 65 -12.98 -7.04 -14.83
N ASP A 66 -12.53 -8.28 -14.60
CA ASP A 66 -11.35 -8.86 -15.26
C ASP A 66 -11.49 -8.91 -16.78
N ILE A 67 -12.68 -9.27 -17.28
CA ILE A 67 -12.97 -9.28 -18.73
C ILE A 67 -13.01 -7.85 -19.26
N TRP A 68 -13.77 -6.98 -18.60
CA TRP A 68 -13.90 -5.57 -19.00
C TRP A 68 -12.55 -4.84 -19.04
N LEU A 69 -11.69 -5.07 -18.04
CA LEU A 69 -10.37 -4.45 -17.98
C LEU A 69 -9.49 -4.90 -19.16
N LYS A 70 -9.52 -6.19 -19.50
CA LYS A 70 -8.80 -6.74 -20.68
C LYS A 70 -9.29 -6.11 -21.99
N GLU A 71 -10.59 -5.87 -22.12
CA GLU A 71 -11.17 -5.19 -23.28
C GLU A 71 -10.71 -3.73 -23.44
N GLN A 72 -10.28 -3.07 -22.36
CA GLN A 72 -9.76 -1.70 -22.44
C GLN A 72 -8.38 -1.63 -23.12
N ASN A 73 -7.70 -2.77 -23.29
CA ASN A 73 -6.43 -2.90 -24.00
C ASN A 73 -5.35 -1.90 -23.53
N LEU A 74 -5.22 -1.75 -22.20
CA LEU A 74 -4.34 -0.76 -21.54
C LEU A 74 -2.89 -1.25 -21.39
N GLY A 75 -2.51 -2.33 -22.06
CA GLY A 75 -1.18 -2.95 -21.98
C GLY A 75 -1.13 -4.12 -21.00
N ASP A 76 0.04 -4.77 -20.96
CA ASP A 76 0.36 -5.78 -19.95
C ASP A 76 0.91 -5.12 -18.69
N PHE A 77 0.83 -5.78 -17.55
CA PHE A 77 1.29 -5.26 -16.25
C PHE A 77 1.88 -6.38 -15.40
N ALA A 78 2.73 -6.08 -14.44
CA ALA A 78 3.22 -7.08 -13.49
C ALA A 78 2.35 -7.16 -12.23
N THR A 79 1.82 -6.02 -11.81
CA THR A 79 1.03 -5.87 -10.60
C THR A 79 -0.19 -5.00 -10.88
N ILE A 80 -1.31 -5.29 -10.24
CA ILE A 80 -2.51 -4.46 -10.26
C ILE A 80 -2.85 -4.03 -8.85
N ARG A 81 -3.06 -2.72 -8.66
CA ARG A 81 -3.41 -2.12 -7.37
C ARG A 81 -4.78 -1.46 -7.46
N PHE A 82 -5.62 -1.74 -6.48
CA PHE A 82 -6.97 -1.20 -6.33
C PHE A 82 -6.96 -0.24 -5.15
N GLU A 83 -7.48 0.97 -5.34
CA GLU A 83 -7.63 1.98 -4.30
C GLU A 83 -9.10 2.38 -4.18
N SER A 84 -9.61 2.41 -2.96
CA SER A 84 -10.91 2.97 -2.63
C SER A 84 -10.84 4.45 -2.28
N SER A 85 -12.01 5.08 -2.21
CA SER A 85 -12.21 6.43 -1.70
C SER A 85 -11.78 6.63 -0.24
N ASP A 86 -11.73 5.55 0.57
CA ASP A 86 -11.20 5.58 1.95
C ASP A 86 -9.72 5.17 2.05
N ARG A 87 -9.02 5.16 0.92
CA ARG A 87 -7.60 4.79 0.78
C ARG A 87 -7.29 3.35 1.21
N TYR A 88 -8.31 2.49 1.29
CA TYR A 88 -8.14 1.06 1.37
C TYR A 88 -7.50 0.55 0.07
N GLN A 89 -6.48 -0.29 0.20
CA GLN A 89 -5.70 -0.78 -0.93
C GLN A 89 -5.56 -2.30 -0.94
N VAL A 90 -5.71 -2.87 -2.12
CA VAL A 90 -5.40 -4.28 -2.41
C VAL A 90 -4.50 -4.31 -3.62
N THR A 91 -3.42 -5.07 -3.52
CA THR A 91 -2.44 -5.24 -4.60
C THR A 91 -2.32 -6.73 -4.89
N LEU A 92 -2.40 -7.10 -6.17
CA LEU A 92 -2.28 -8.48 -6.63
C LEU A 92 -1.20 -8.55 -7.71
N GLU A 93 -0.41 -9.62 -7.71
CA GLU A 93 0.44 -9.94 -8.85
C GLU A 93 -0.42 -10.32 -10.06
N LYS A 94 0.06 -10.10 -11.29
CA LYS A 94 -0.66 -10.45 -12.51
C LYS A 94 -1.06 -11.92 -12.53
N SER A 95 -0.17 -12.82 -12.12
CA SER A 95 -0.43 -14.27 -12.09
C SER A 95 -1.59 -14.62 -11.15
N GLU A 96 -1.65 -13.96 -9.99
CA GLU A 96 -2.75 -14.10 -9.03
C GLU A 96 -4.04 -13.51 -9.62
N PHE A 97 -4.01 -12.27 -10.11
CA PHE A 97 -5.18 -11.60 -10.70
C PHE A 97 -5.76 -12.37 -11.88
N ASP A 98 -4.92 -12.86 -12.80
CA ASP A 98 -5.35 -13.65 -13.97
C ASP A 98 -5.95 -15.01 -13.59
N SER A 99 -5.67 -15.51 -12.39
CA SER A 99 -6.27 -16.74 -11.86
C SER A 99 -7.62 -16.53 -11.15
N LEU A 100 -8.00 -15.27 -10.91
CA LEU A 100 -9.18 -14.90 -10.14
C LEU A 100 -10.29 -14.35 -11.03
N GLU A 101 -11.53 -14.67 -10.68
CA GLU A 101 -12.67 -13.92 -11.18
C GLU A 101 -12.88 -12.67 -10.32
N SER A 102 -13.10 -11.53 -10.97
CA SER A 102 -13.38 -10.27 -10.28
C SER A 102 -14.60 -9.59 -10.85
N TYR A 103 -15.39 -8.98 -9.97
CA TYR A 103 -16.68 -8.41 -10.34
C TYR A 103 -16.79 -6.98 -9.82
N LEU A 104 -17.10 -6.07 -10.72
CA LEU A 104 -17.47 -4.70 -10.36
C LEU A 104 -18.96 -4.68 -10.06
N ILE A 105 -19.28 -4.55 -8.78
CA ILE A 105 -20.62 -4.62 -8.22
C ILE A 105 -21.20 -3.22 -8.10
N THR A 106 -22.45 -3.10 -8.53
CA THR A 106 -23.24 -1.86 -8.55
C THR A 106 -24.46 -1.94 -7.63
N GLY A 107 -24.78 -3.12 -7.10
CA GLY A 107 -25.88 -3.31 -6.16
C GLY A 107 -25.82 -4.60 -5.36
N GLN A 108 -26.61 -4.67 -4.29
CA GLN A 108 -26.76 -5.81 -3.41
C GLN A 108 -28.24 -6.08 -3.13
N ASP A 109 -28.64 -7.36 -3.21
CA ASP A 109 -29.98 -7.84 -2.90
C ASP A 109 -31.08 -7.09 -3.67
N GLY A 110 -30.78 -6.75 -4.94
CA GLY A 110 -31.66 -6.00 -5.84
C GLY A 110 -31.66 -4.49 -5.64
N ILE A 111 -30.85 -3.96 -4.72
CA ILE A 111 -30.77 -2.53 -4.41
C ILE A 111 -29.43 -1.98 -4.94
N PRO A 112 -29.45 -1.03 -5.90
CA PRO A 112 -28.25 -0.34 -6.35
C PRO A 112 -27.58 0.46 -5.24
N PHE A 113 -26.27 0.58 -5.28
CA PHE A 113 -25.54 1.46 -4.38
C PHE A 113 -25.78 2.94 -4.70
N GLU A 114 -25.77 3.78 -3.66
CA GLU A 114 -25.92 5.22 -3.78
C GLU A 114 -24.75 5.85 -4.57
N GLU A 115 -25.02 6.97 -5.22
CA GLU A 115 -24.03 7.82 -5.92
C GLU A 115 -23.18 7.10 -6.99
N ASN A 116 -23.69 5.99 -7.53
CA ASN A 116 -22.96 5.11 -8.45
C ASN A 116 -21.61 4.62 -7.86
N MET A 117 -21.57 4.38 -6.53
CA MET A 117 -20.41 3.82 -5.86
C MET A 117 -20.11 2.40 -6.39
N LEU A 118 -18.87 2.16 -6.76
CA LEU A 118 -18.41 0.85 -7.23
C LEU A 118 -17.87 0.01 -6.06
N ARG A 119 -18.14 -1.30 -6.09
CA ARG A 119 -17.48 -2.27 -5.19
C ARG A 119 -16.82 -3.37 -6.00
N LEU A 120 -15.55 -3.66 -5.76
CA LEU A 120 -14.86 -4.80 -6.37
C LEU A 120 -14.95 -6.02 -5.44
N ILE A 121 -15.41 -7.15 -5.99
CA ILE A 121 -15.51 -8.43 -5.28
C ILE A 121 -14.67 -9.48 -6.00
N PHE A 122 -13.91 -10.25 -5.22
CA PHE A 122 -13.20 -11.44 -5.65
C PHE A 122 -13.80 -12.64 -4.89
N PRO A 123 -14.74 -13.40 -5.48
CA PRO A 123 -15.48 -14.43 -4.74
C PRO A 123 -14.59 -15.51 -4.09
N ALA A 124 -13.43 -15.79 -4.69
CA ALA A 124 -12.46 -16.76 -4.18
C ALA A 124 -11.58 -16.23 -3.05
N LEU A 125 -11.55 -14.91 -2.83
CA LEU A 125 -10.74 -14.26 -1.80
C LEU A 125 -11.58 -13.95 -0.55
N ARG A 126 -10.89 -13.70 0.57
CA ARG A 126 -11.53 -13.30 1.82
C ARG A 126 -12.19 -11.93 1.65
N GLU A 127 -13.32 -11.70 2.33
CA GLU A 127 -14.08 -10.43 2.25
C GLU A 127 -13.21 -9.19 2.52
N MET A 128 -12.17 -9.33 3.36
CA MET A 128 -11.24 -8.24 3.62
C MET A 128 -10.55 -7.74 2.35
N GLN A 129 -10.35 -8.58 1.31
CA GLN A 129 -9.75 -8.21 0.03
C GLN A 129 -10.76 -7.63 -0.97
N TRP A 130 -12.03 -7.45 -0.57
CA TRP A 130 -13.06 -6.82 -1.41
C TRP A 130 -13.05 -5.31 -1.16
N ILE A 131 -13.07 -4.54 -2.24
CA ILE A 131 -12.86 -3.09 -2.20
C ILE A 131 -14.20 -2.38 -2.31
N LYS A 132 -14.65 -1.72 -1.25
CA LYS A 132 -15.83 -0.84 -1.28
C LYS A 132 -15.41 0.57 -1.69
N GLY A 133 -16.19 1.20 -2.57
CA GLY A 133 -15.90 2.55 -3.04
C GLY A 133 -14.66 2.59 -3.93
N LEU A 134 -14.52 1.64 -4.85
CA LEU A 134 -13.40 1.59 -5.79
C LEU A 134 -13.37 2.91 -6.59
N GLU A 135 -12.25 3.61 -6.51
CA GLU A 135 -12.03 4.91 -7.16
C GLU A 135 -10.91 4.83 -8.18
N ARG A 136 -9.85 4.07 -7.88
CA ARG A 136 -8.67 3.96 -8.73
C ARG A 136 -8.20 2.53 -8.91
N VAL A 137 -7.73 2.23 -10.12
CA VAL A 137 -7.01 1.01 -10.47
C VAL A 137 -5.69 1.42 -11.12
N VAL A 138 -4.58 0.92 -10.60
CA VAL A 138 -3.24 1.23 -11.13
C VAL A 138 -2.66 -0.06 -11.69
N LEU A 139 -2.34 -0.04 -12.99
CA LEU A 139 -1.60 -1.09 -13.67
C LEU A 139 -0.13 -0.74 -13.58
N GLU A 140 0.64 -1.55 -12.88
CA GLU A 140 2.05 -1.30 -12.62
C GLU A 140 2.86 -2.31 -13.43
N ASP A 141 3.73 -1.81 -14.33
CA ASP A 141 4.79 -2.64 -14.89
C ASP A 141 5.69 -3.16 -13.76
N PHE A 142 6.45 -4.22 -14.02
CA PHE A 142 7.46 -4.66 -13.08
C PHE A 142 8.53 -3.56 -12.94
N GLN A 143 8.34 -2.72 -11.93
CA GLN A 143 9.34 -1.80 -11.44
C GLN A 143 9.99 -2.52 -10.25
N PRO A 144 11.18 -3.13 -10.41
CA PRO A 144 11.88 -3.65 -9.26
C PRO A 144 11.99 -2.51 -8.25
N LEU A 145 11.55 -2.75 -7.02
CA LEU A 145 11.63 -1.73 -5.99
C LEU A 145 13.10 -1.35 -5.86
N MET A 146 13.38 -0.06 -6.01
CA MET A 146 14.76 0.44 -5.98
C MET A 146 15.41 -0.07 -4.70
N ARG A 147 16.48 -0.86 -4.85
CA ARG A 147 17.22 -1.39 -3.70
C ARG A 147 17.71 -0.20 -2.87
N PRO A 148 17.48 -0.17 -1.54
CA PRO A 148 18.03 0.88 -0.71
C PRO A 148 19.56 0.83 -0.76
N ARG A 149 20.17 2.00 -0.90
CA ARG A 149 21.62 2.15 -0.88
C ARG A 149 22.16 2.09 0.54
N ARG A 150 21.39 2.54 1.53
CA ARG A 150 21.83 2.62 2.92
C ARG A 150 20.79 2.07 3.88
N PHE A 151 21.25 1.32 4.85
CA PHE A 151 20.46 0.73 5.93
C PHE A 151 20.90 1.32 7.26
N TYR A 152 19.93 1.71 8.08
CA TYR A 152 20.13 2.07 9.47
C TYR A 152 19.40 1.08 10.37
N TRP A 153 19.87 0.94 11.61
CA TRP A 153 19.17 0.13 12.60
C TRP A 153 17.89 0.82 13.04
N LEU A 154 16.77 0.11 12.95
CA LEU A 154 15.46 0.64 13.31
C LEU A 154 15.45 1.12 14.77
N GLN A 155 15.88 0.27 15.70
CA GLN A 155 15.91 0.56 17.13
C GLN A 155 16.76 1.78 17.46
N GLU A 156 17.98 1.86 16.93
CA GLU A 156 18.90 2.98 17.18
C GLU A 156 18.41 4.28 16.54
N THR A 157 17.78 4.20 15.37
CA THR A 157 17.18 5.36 14.71
C THR A 157 16.03 5.92 15.53
N LEU A 158 15.15 5.07 16.06
CA LEU A 158 14.00 5.50 16.87
C LEU A 158 14.41 6.23 18.16
N LYS A 159 15.59 5.93 18.73
CA LYS A 159 16.11 6.63 19.93
C LYS A 159 16.40 8.12 19.68
N LYS A 160 16.55 8.54 18.42
CA LYS A 160 16.78 9.96 18.06
C LYS A 160 15.52 10.81 18.22
N TYR A 161 14.35 10.19 18.24
CA TYR A 161 13.07 10.89 18.27
C TYR A 161 12.37 10.74 19.62
N PRO A 162 11.63 11.76 20.06
CA PRO A 162 10.86 11.69 21.30
C PRO A 162 9.71 10.69 21.16
N LEU A 163 9.67 9.70 22.05
CA LEU A 163 8.54 8.78 22.19
C LEU A 163 7.33 9.54 22.75
N GLN A 164 6.28 9.63 21.95
CA GLN A 164 5.05 10.34 22.32
C GLN A 164 4.11 9.41 23.08
N GLN A 165 3.46 9.93 24.11
CA GLN A 165 2.33 9.28 24.77
C GLN A 165 1.04 9.86 24.19
N ASP A 166 0.12 8.99 23.79
CA ASP A 166 -1.16 9.32 23.15
C ASP A 166 -1.03 10.35 22.01
N PRO A 167 -0.19 10.07 20.99
CA PRO A 167 -0.03 10.98 19.85
C PRO A 167 -1.34 11.12 19.07
N GLU A 168 -1.85 12.36 18.92
CA GLU A 168 -3.07 12.63 18.17
C GLU A 168 -2.99 12.07 16.73
N PRO A 169 -4.08 11.47 16.19
CA PRO A 169 -5.41 11.28 16.79
C PRO A 169 -5.55 9.98 17.59
N PHE A 170 -4.46 9.30 17.89
CA PHE A 170 -4.46 8.02 18.58
C PHE A 170 -4.48 8.19 20.10
N VAL A 171 -5.15 7.28 20.78
CA VAL A 171 -5.26 7.24 22.25
C VAL A 171 -4.90 5.86 22.76
N LYS A 172 -4.45 5.79 24.02
CA LYS A 172 -3.99 4.57 24.70
C LYS A 172 -2.85 3.88 23.94
N THR A 173 -1.93 4.67 23.40
CA THR A 173 -0.77 4.17 22.67
C THR A 173 0.43 5.08 22.86
N GLN A 174 1.62 4.56 22.59
CA GLN A 174 2.83 5.33 22.54
C GLN A 174 3.59 5.00 21.26
N GLY A 175 4.23 5.99 20.67
CA GLY A 175 4.92 5.81 19.41
C GLY A 175 5.68 7.03 18.95
N TRP A 176 6.32 6.91 17.80
CA TRP A 176 7.03 8.01 17.15
C TRP A 176 6.24 8.49 15.96
N TYR A 177 6.20 9.80 15.73
CA TYR A 177 5.61 10.34 14.51
C TYR A 177 6.43 9.89 13.32
N LEU A 178 5.77 9.20 12.39
CA LEU A 178 6.44 8.64 11.23
C LEU A 178 7.00 9.75 10.33
N ARG A 179 6.35 10.91 10.29
CA ARG A 179 6.84 12.09 9.56
C ARG A 179 8.29 12.41 9.90
N ASP A 180 8.63 12.47 11.18
CA ASP A 180 9.95 12.94 11.61
C ASP A 180 11.04 11.94 11.19
N ILE A 181 10.73 10.64 11.25
CA ILE A 181 11.60 9.57 10.76
C ILE A 181 11.77 9.66 9.24
N LEU A 182 10.68 9.82 8.49
CA LEU A 182 10.71 9.85 7.03
C LEU A 182 11.47 11.06 6.48
N MET A 183 11.40 12.22 7.16
CA MET A 183 12.13 13.42 6.74
C MET A 183 13.65 13.26 6.82
N ASP A 184 14.15 12.47 7.77
CA ASP A 184 15.59 12.16 7.85
C ASP A 184 16.02 11.09 6.84
N LEU A 185 15.08 10.29 6.33
CA LEU A 185 15.36 9.26 5.33
C LEU A 185 15.27 9.78 3.89
N SER A 186 14.53 10.87 3.64
CA SER A 186 14.41 11.43 2.29
C SER A 186 14.00 12.91 2.30
N GLU A 187 14.65 13.69 1.43
CA GLU A 187 14.35 15.10 1.21
C GLU A 187 13.16 15.33 0.27
N ALA A 188 12.66 14.28 -0.40
CA ALA A 188 11.56 14.41 -1.36
C ALA A 188 10.25 14.83 -0.68
N GLU A 189 9.45 15.70 -1.33
CA GLU A 189 8.15 16.12 -0.79
C GLU A 189 7.17 14.95 -0.71
N GLU A 190 7.10 14.18 -1.79
CA GLU A 190 6.41 12.88 -1.86
C GLU A 190 7.42 11.76 -1.70
N LYS A 191 7.12 10.79 -0.84
CA LYS A 191 8.04 9.69 -0.51
C LYS A 191 7.36 8.35 -0.75
N GLN A 192 8.09 7.42 -1.36
CA GLN A 192 7.66 6.04 -1.48
C GLN A 192 8.15 5.24 -0.27
N VAL A 193 7.20 4.63 0.45
CA VAL A 193 7.47 3.93 1.70
C VAL A 193 7.05 2.48 1.58
N ILE A 194 8.03 1.59 1.68
CA ILE A 194 7.78 0.14 1.65
C ILE A 194 7.95 -0.38 3.07
N LEU A 195 6.92 -1.07 3.57
CA LEU A 195 6.94 -1.69 4.89
C LEU A 195 6.89 -3.20 4.72
N TYR A 196 7.63 -3.89 5.58
CA TYR A 196 7.58 -5.33 5.67
C TYR A 196 7.55 -5.77 7.14
N SER A 197 6.58 -6.63 7.46
CA SER A 197 6.37 -7.18 8.79
C SER A 197 6.97 -8.57 8.95
N ARG A 198 7.16 -8.97 10.20
CA ARG A 198 7.74 -10.27 10.56
C ARG A 198 6.92 -11.46 10.05
N ASP A 199 5.59 -11.32 9.98
CA ASP A 199 4.69 -12.34 9.44
C ASP A 199 4.70 -12.43 7.91
N GLY A 200 5.45 -11.54 7.23
CA GLY A 200 5.65 -11.56 5.79
C GLY A 200 4.72 -10.68 4.98
N LEU A 201 3.92 -9.82 5.62
CA LEU A 201 3.11 -8.84 4.91
C LEU A 201 4.00 -7.71 4.37
N LYS A 202 3.77 -7.35 3.11
CA LYS A 202 4.38 -6.20 2.43
C LYS A 202 3.31 -5.15 2.16
N GLN A 203 3.61 -3.89 2.39
CA GLN A 203 2.79 -2.75 1.95
C GLN A 203 3.66 -1.72 1.26
N HIS A 204 3.15 -1.17 0.17
CA HIS A 204 3.72 -0.03 -0.51
C HIS A 204 2.77 1.16 -0.29
N LEU A 205 3.26 2.17 0.41
CA LEU A 205 2.51 3.34 0.83
C LEU A 205 3.24 4.60 0.37
N THR A 206 2.55 5.73 0.41
CA THR A 206 3.06 7.01 -0.09
C THR A 206 2.84 8.07 0.98
N TYR A 207 3.87 8.83 1.30
CA TYR A 207 3.75 10.02 2.15
C TYR A 207 3.61 11.26 1.26
N PRO A 208 2.69 12.21 1.55
CA PRO A 208 1.78 12.25 2.70
C PRO A 208 0.46 11.48 2.53
N LEU A 209 0.13 11.01 1.31
CA LEU A 209 -1.18 10.45 0.97
C LEU A 209 -1.70 9.38 1.96
N HIS A 210 -0.89 8.38 2.28
CA HIS A 210 -1.24 7.26 3.16
C HIS A 210 -0.72 7.43 4.60
N LEU A 211 0.25 8.32 4.80
CA LEU A 211 1.08 8.34 6.01
C LEU A 211 1.07 9.68 6.76
N SER A 212 0.27 10.66 6.33
CA SER A 212 0.09 11.91 7.06
C SER A 212 -0.54 11.67 8.44
N GLY A 213 0.16 12.06 9.50
CA GLY A 213 -0.25 11.79 10.89
C GLY A 213 -0.02 10.35 11.34
N ALA A 214 0.67 9.52 10.55
CA ALA A 214 1.00 8.16 10.94
C ALA A 214 2.02 8.13 12.07
N ILE A 215 1.95 7.07 12.87
CA ILE A 215 2.91 6.74 13.92
C ILE A 215 3.48 5.35 13.71
N LEU A 216 4.69 5.16 14.20
CA LEU A 216 5.22 3.84 14.52
C LEU A 216 4.95 3.57 16.01
N GLU A 217 3.89 2.82 16.31
CA GLU A 217 3.52 2.43 17.66
C GLU A 217 4.54 1.46 18.24
N LYS A 218 4.91 1.67 19.50
CA LYS A 218 5.72 0.74 20.28
C LYS A 218 4.82 -0.16 21.13
N THR A 219 4.85 -1.46 20.91
CA THR A 219 4.10 -2.43 21.73
C THR A 219 4.82 -2.76 23.04
N ALA A 220 4.14 -3.44 23.96
CA ALA A 220 4.73 -3.90 25.22
C ALA A 220 5.90 -4.88 24.98
N GLU A 221 5.79 -5.70 23.94
CA GLU A 221 6.77 -6.69 23.49
C GLU A 221 7.94 -6.08 22.71
N GLN A 222 8.05 -4.76 22.64
CA GLN A 222 9.05 -4.03 21.84
C GLN A 222 8.94 -4.27 20.32
N HIS A 223 7.75 -4.62 19.83
CA HIS A 223 7.46 -4.63 18.39
C HIS A 223 6.95 -3.26 17.93
N TYR A 224 6.97 -3.08 16.61
CA TYR A 224 6.62 -1.80 15.98
C TYR A 224 5.42 -1.98 15.06
N ASN A 225 4.32 -1.29 15.33
CA ASN A 225 3.15 -1.33 14.45
C ASN A 225 3.04 -0.01 13.68
N LEU A 226 2.71 -0.08 12.38
CA LEU A 226 2.28 1.09 11.65
C LEU A 226 0.83 1.39 11.99
N LYS A 227 0.55 2.60 12.48
CA LYS A 227 -0.82 3.14 12.54
C LYS A 227 -0.88 4.43 11.74
N SER A 228 -1.88 4.56 10.88
CA SER A 228 -2.13 5.79 10.15
C SER A 228 -3.61 6.17 10.22
N PRO A 229 -3.94 7.45 10.46
CA PRO A 229 -5.33 7.91 10.43
C PRO A 229 -5.87 8.01 9.01
N GLN A 230 -5.00 7.92 8.00
CA GLN A 230 -5.37 7.98 6.58
C GLN A 230 -5.72 6.61 6.00
N ILE A 231 -5.44 5.51 6.74
CA ILE A 231 -5.75 4.14 6.29
C ILE A 231 -6.66 3.46 7.31
N PRO A 232 -7.59 2.60 6.87
CA PRO A 232 -8.48 1.89 7.78
C PRO A 232 -7.71 1.07 8.83
N GLY A 233 -8.19 1.08 10.08
CA GLY A 233 -7.50 0.42 11.20
C GLY A 233 -7.25 -1.09 11.02
N GLY A 234 -8.06 -1.77 10.20
CA GLY A 234 -7.85 -3.18 9.83
C GLY A 234 -6.65 -3.42 8.92
N MET A 235 -6.10 -2.38 8.29
CA MET A 235 -4.91 -2.44 7.42
C MET A 235 -3.62 -2.05 8.11
N TRP A 236 -3.67 -1.63 9.38
CA TRP A 236 -2.49 -1.28 10.14
C TRP A 236 -1.53 -2.47 10.21
N MET A 237 -0.32 -2.25 9.71
CA MET A 237 0.70 -3.29 9.71
C MET A 237 1.21 -3.52 11.12
N LYS A 238 1.32 -4.79 11.52
CA LYS A 238 1.84 -5.19 12.82
C LYS A 238 3.26 -5.70 12.68
N ASP A 239 4.06 -5.53 13.73
CA ASP A 239 5.42 -6.08 13.83
C ASP A 239 6.29 -5.80 12.58
N VAL A 240 6.39 -4.52 12.23
CA VAL A 240 7.25 -3.96 11.19
C VAL A 240 8.71 -4.20 11.58
N ILE A 241 9.43 -4.94 10.72
CA ILE A 241 10.87 -5.23 10.89
C ILE A 241 11.75 -4.54 9.86
N TYR A 242 11.12 -3.99 8.81
CA TYR A 242 11.78 -3.31 7.71
C TYR A 242 10.91 -2.16 7.20
N LEU A 243 11.53 -1.00 7.00
CA LEU A 243 10.91 0.18 6.44
C LEU A 243 11.88 0.81 5.44
N GLN A 244 11.53 0.81 4.15
CA GLN A 244 12.23 1.58 3.14
C GLN A 244 11.54 2.91 2.94
N CYS A 245 12.31 3.99 2.82
CA CYS A 245 11.86 5.28 2.33
C CYS A 245 12.82 5.69 1.21
N ASP A 246 12.36 5.63 -0.04
CA ASP A 246 13.14 5.87 -1.24
C ASP A 246 14.47 5.07 -1.24
N ASN A 247 15.63 5.75 -1.14
CA ASN A 247 16.96 5.13 -1.19
C ASN A 247 17.50 4.65 0.15
N ASN A 248 16.79 4.89 1.25
CA ASN A 248 17.24 4.56 2.60
C ASN A 248 16.28 3.57 3.24
N ALA A 249 16.80 2.70 4.10
CA ALA A 249 16.00 1.74 4.81
C ALA A 249 16.35 1.69 6.30
N LEU A 250 15.34 1.36 7.11
CA LEU A 250 15.48 0.93 8.47
C LEU A 250 15.26 -0.58 8.52
N ILE A 251 16.11 -1.28 9.26
CA ILE A 251 15.98 -2.72 9.49
C ILE A 251 16.19 -3.04 10.96
N SER A 252 15.39 -3.96 11.49
CA SER A 252 15.56 -4.48 12.83
C SER A 252 16.84 -5.32 12.92
N GLU A 253 17.65 -5.12 13.96
CA GLU A 253 18.93 -5.84 14.15
C GLU A 253 18.76 -7.36 14.10
N ASP A 254 17.71 -7.87 14.76
CA ASP A 254 17.39 -9.31 14.81
C ASP A 254 16.89 -9.89 13.47
N SER A 255 16.69 -9.04 12.47
CA SER A 255 16.10 -9.38 11.18
C SER A 255 17.04 -9.16 10.00
N ILE A 256 18.29 -8.73 10.25
CA ILE A 256 19.29 -8.49 9.19
C ILE A 256 19.58 -9.73 8.36
N ASN A 257 19.61 -10.91 8.98
CA ASN A 257 19.80 -12.19 8.28
C ASN A 257 18.65 -12.53 7.32
N GLN A 258 17.49 -11.92 7.47
CA GLN A 258 16.36 -12.08 6.56
C GLN A 258 16.50 -11.25 5.29
N LEU A 259 17.55 -10.44 5.16
CA LEU A 259 17.72 -9.52 4.05
C LEU A 259 17.82 -10.21 2.68
N ILE A 260 18.35 -11.44 2.60
CA ILE A 260 18.29 -12.25 1.36
C ILE A 260 16.85 -12.56 0.98
N ARG A 261 16.02 -12.94 1.96
CA ARG A 261 14.59 -13.22 1.74
C ARG A 261 13.85 -11.94 1.38
N LEU A 262 14.12 -10.83 2.07
CA LEU A 262 13.58 -9.51 1.75
C LEU A 262 13.95 -9.08 0.34
N ALA A 263 15.22 -9.18 -0.05
CA ALA A 263 15.68 -8.84 -1.39
C ALA A 263 14.91 -9.61 -2.48
N LYS A 264 14.60 -10.90 -2.23
CA LYS A 264 13.76 -11.69 -3.14
C LYS A 264 12.30 -11.22 -3.19
N ILE A 265 11.69 -10.96 -2.03
CA ILE A 265 10.27 -10.52 -1.91
C ILE A 265 10.06 -9.11 -2.47
N LEU A 266 11.08 -8.26 -2.34
CA LEU A 266 11.12 -6.90 -2.85
C LEU A 266 11.66 -6.84 -4.28
N HIS A 267 12.04 -7.98 -4.84
CA HIS A 267 12.61 -8.13 -6.17
C HIS A 267 13.77 -7.18 -6.46
N TRP A 268 14.68 -7.02 -5.50
CA TRP A 268 15.91 -6.29 -5.72
C TRP A 268 16.76 -6.99 -6.77
N GLU A 269 17.35 -6.22 -7.67
CA GLU A 269 18.41 -6.73 -8.52
C GLU A 269 19.60 -7.10 -7.63
N THR A 270 19.89 -8.40 -7.56
CA THR A 270 21.05 -8.90 -6.83
C THR A 270 22.11 -9.46 -7.77
N THR A 271 23.35 -9.03 -7.56
CA THR A 271 24.51 -9.50 -8.32
C THR A 271 25.50 -10.22 -7.40
N PRO A 272 26.28 -11.18 -7.91
CA PRO A 272 27.32 -11.86 -7.11
C PRO A 272 28.36 -10.91 -6.51
N GLU A 273 28.58 -9.76 -7.15
CA GLU A 273 29.56 -8.74 -6.77
C GLU A 273 29.04 -7.80 -5.68
N MET A 274 27.78 -7.93 -5.26
CA MET A 274 27.17 -7.05 -4.26
C MET A 274 27.94 -7.10 -2.95
N GLN A 275 28.20 -5.92 -2.37
CA GLN A 275 28.99 -5.76 -1.15
C GLN A 275 28.28 -4.89 -0.13
N PHE A 276 28.52 -5.21 1.14
CA PHE A 276 28.30 -4.28 2.23
C PHE A 276 29.56 -3.48 2.49
N ARG A 277 29.40 -2.16 2.67
CA ARG A 277 30.28 -1.34 3.49
C ARG A 277 29.61 -1.19 4.85
N ILE A 278 30.22 -1.75 5.87
CA ILE A 278 29.77 -1.72 7.26
C ILE A 278 30.52 -0.59 7.95
N VAL A 279 29.81 0.44 8.40
CA VAL A 279 30.42 1.65 8.96
C VAL A 279 30.27 1.66 10.48
N PHE A 280 31.38 1.82 11.18
CA PHE A 280 31.48 1.98 12.63
C PHE A 280 31.89 3.41 12.98
N GLU A 281 32.03 3.73 14.26
CA GLU A 281 32.45 5.07 14.72
C GLU A 281 33.88 5.43 14.28
N ASP A 282 34.79 4.46 14.27
CA ASP A 282 36.23 4.66 14.05
C ASP A 282 36.79 3.91 12.82
N ARG A 283 35.99 3.06 12.18
CA ARG A 283 36.43 2.22 11.05
C ARG A 283 35.30 1.87 10.08
N GLU A 284 35.68 1.35 8.92
CA GLU A 284 34.76 0.72 7.96
C GLU A 284 35.29 -0.65 7.52
N GLU A 285 34.39 -1.57 7.25
CA GLU A 285 34.70 -2.91 6.73
C GLU A 285 33.90 -3.17 5.45
N VAL A 286 34.53 -3.80 4.46
CA VAL A 286 33.85 -4.17 3.20
C VAL A 286 33.80 -5.69 3.10
N MET A 287 32.60 -6.23 2.92
CA MET A 287 32.36 -7.68 2.84
C MET A 287 31.38 -7.99 1.72
N ASN A 288 31.48 -9.18 1.12
CA ASN A 288 30.47 -9.67 0.19
C ASN A 288 29.10 -9.75 0.90
N PHE A 289 28.03 -9.42 0.17
CA PHE A 289 26.66 -9.42 0.67
C PHE A 289 26.26 -10.75 1.32
N THR A 290 26.59 -11.87 0.68
CA THR A 290 26.20 -13.20 1.18
C THR A 290 27.05 -13.63 2.37
N ASP A 291 28.36 -13.36 2.34
CA ASP A 291 29.28 -13.69 3.42
C ASP A 291 28.95 -12.93 4.70
N ALA A 292 28.70 -11.62 4.60
CA ALA A 292 28.34 -10.80 5.75
C ALA A 292 27.02 -11.27 6.41
N LEU A 293 26.03 -11.67 5.61
CA LEU A 293 24.75 -12.18 6.11
C LEU A 293 24.85 -13.60 6.70
N ALA A 294 25.84 -14.39 6.28
CA ALA A 294 26.14 -15.67 6.89
C ALA A 294 26.78 -15.53 8.29
N GLU A 295 27.38 -14.38 8.59
CA GLU A 295 28.04 -14.05 9.85
C GLU A 295 27.43 -12.83 10.54
N PRO A 296 26.19 -12.88 11.09
CA PRO A 296 25.51 -11.68 11.61
C PRO A 296 26.28 -10.89 12.68
N GLN A 297 27.24 -11.52 13.37
CA GLN A 297 28.12 -10.83 14.32
C GLN A 297 28.92 -9.66 13.72
N VAL A 298 29.20 -9.66 12.41
CA VAL A 298 29.98 -8.60 11.75
C VAL A 298 29.28 -7.24 11.77
N PHE A 299 27.95 -7.24 11.92
CA PHE A 299 27.16 -6.02 11.99
C PHE A 299 27.10 -5.40 13.39
N ARG A 300 27.60 -6.11 14.41
CA ARG A 300 27.45 -5.68 15.80
C ARG A 300 28.21 -4.38 16.05
N GLY A 301 27.49 -3.34 16.45
CA GLY A 301 28.07 -2.01 16.71
C GLY A 301 28.25 -1.15 15.46
N ALA A 302 27.81 -1.62 14.29
CA ALA A 302 27.77 -0.79 13.09
C ALA A 302 26.77 0.37 13.31
N LEU A 303 27.10 1.55 12.78
CA LEU A 303 26.22 2.72 12.77
C LEU A 303 25.20 2.65 11.62
N TYR A 304 25.67 2.23 10.45
CA TYR A 304 24.87 2.01 9.25
C TYR A 304 25.60 1.09 8.27
N LEU A 305 24.86 0.57 7.30
CA LEU A 305 25.36 -0.29 6.24
C LEU A 305 25.10 0.37 4.90
N GLU A 306 26.05 0.32 3.97
CA GLU A 306 25.81 0.68 2.57
C GLU A 306 25.90 -0.55 1.70
N LEU A 307 24.93 -0.67 0.78
CA LEU A 307 24.85 -1.74 -0.18
C LEU A 307 25.16 -1.19 -1.56
N PHE A 308 26.20 -1.71 -2.20
CA PHE A 308 26.61 -1.35 -3.55
C PHE A 308 26.80 -2.61 -4.39
#